data_AF-A0A7K0NA33-F1
#
_entry.id   AF-A0A7K0NA33-F1
#
_cell.length_a   1.000
_cell.length_b   1.000
_cell.length_c   1.000
_cell.angle_alpha   90.00
_cell.angle_beta   90.00
_cell.angle_gamma   90.00
#
_symmetry.space_group_name_H-M   'P 1'
#
loop_
_entity.id
_entity.type
_entity.pdbx_description
1 polymer ?
#
loop_
_entity_poly.entity_id
_entity_poly.type
_entity_poly.pdbx_seq_one_letter_code
_entity_poly.pdbx_strand_id
1 'polypeptide(L)'
;LANAKVDAYETSKDEATAAGAIAFFGDKYGEIVRVLKAGASVELCGGTHVSATGDIGLIKIVQESSIGSNLRRIEAVTGLNSVEYVSTLLNQVNVASEMLSTNSEALIETLARKIAEVKELGDEIKSLRSASARARAGEMILKNKNGVVVERVDGLAPADLRELAIAVRLNPVIRAVVLGGITPTGGVALVAATGAGVKTPAGELIAQAAKKVGGGGGGKGDIATAGGKIVEALDEALKLSMLAAAEIV
;
A
#
# COMPACT_ATOMS: atom_id res chain seq x y z
N LEU A 1 7.39 20.00 39.64
CA LEU A 1 8.73 19.88 39.02
C LEU A 1 9.75 20.56 39.93
N ALA A 2 11.00 20.07 39.98
CA ALA A 2 12.02 20.52 40.95
C ALA A 2 12.50 21.98 40.76
N ASN A 3 12.33 22.55 39.57
CA ASN A 3 12.64 23.95 39.22
C ASN A 3 13.95 24.48 39.83
N ALA A 4 15.05 23.72 39.67
CA ALA A 4 16.32 24.07 40.26
C ALA A 4 16.84 25.38 39.67
N LYS A 5 17.45 26.23 40.51
CA LYS A 5 18.17 27.41 40.03
C LYS A 5 19.29 26.97 39.09
N VAL A 6 19.45 27.70 37.99
CA VAL A 6 20.57 27.54 37.06
C VAL A 6 21.59 28.61 37.38
N ASP A 7 22.79 28.17 37.74
CA ASP A 7 23.92 29.04 38.09
C ASP A 7 25.04 28.87 37.07
N ALA A 8 25.73 29.97 36.76
CA ALA A 8 26.91 29.94 35.91
C ALA A 8 28.01 30.85 36.46
N TYR A 9 29.25 30.38 36.41
CA TYR A 9 30.42 31.13 36.88
C TYR A 9 31.67 30.73 36.09
N GLU A 10 32.68 31.60 36.10
CA GLU A 10 33.99 31.35 35.49
C GLU A 10 35.02 30.94 36.55
N THR A 11 35.89 30.00 36.20
CA THR A 11 36.89 29.42 37.10
C THR A 11 38.00 28.76 36.26
N SER A 12 39.06 28.29 36.90
CA SER A 12 40.06 27.47 36.22
C SER A 12 39.51 26.09 35.83
N LYS A 13 40.06 25.50 34.77
CA LYS A 13 39.67 24.15 34.31
C LYS A 13 39.85 23.07 35.41
N ASP A 14 40.90 23.20 36.21
CA ASP A 14 41.20 22.27 37.29
C ASP A 14 40.16 22.35 38.41
N GLU A 15 39.78 23.56 38.82
CA GLU A 15 38.72 23.78 39.81
C GLU A 15 37.35 23.30 39.32
N ALA A 16 37.03 23.53 38.04
CA ALA A 16 35.79 23.04 37.44
C ALA A 16 35.73 21.50 37.42
N THR A 17 36.85 20.84 37.07
CA THR A 17 36.95 19.37 37.07
C THR A 17 36.82 18.81 38.47
N ALA A 18 37.46 19.43 39.46
CA ALA A 18 37.33 19.07 40.87
C ALA A 18 35.88 19.23 41.40
N ALA A 19 35.12 20.19 40.86
CA ALA A 19 33.70 20.38 41.15
C ALA A 19 32.77 19.37 40.44
N GLY A 20 33.32 18.43 39.66
CA GLY A 20 32.56 17.40 38.95
C GLY A 20 31.98 17.86 37.61
N ALA A 21 32.47 18.96 37.04
CA ALA A 21 31.99 19.45 35.75
C ALA A 21 32.37 18.49 34.61
N ILE A 22 31.38 18.10 33.80
CA ILE A 22 31.59 17.28 32.60
C ILE A 22 32.05 18.17 31.44
N ALA A 23 33.16 17.78 30.80
CA ALA A 23 33.74 18.45 29.65
C ALA A 23 33.53 17.63 28.36
N PHE A 24 32.42 17.84 27.64
CA PHE A 24 32.08 17.03 26.45
C PHE A 24 33.08 17.15 25.29
N PHE A 25 33.84 18.26 25.23
CA PHE A 25 34.76 18.55 24.13
C PHE A 25 36.25 18.48 24.52
N GLY A 26 36.57 17.90 25.69
CA GLY A 26 37.94 17.54 26.10
C GLY A 26 38.97 18.67 26.00
N ASP A 27 39.96 18.50 25.12
CA ASP A 27 41.12 19.41 25.00
C ASP A 27 40.81 20.75 24.33
N LYS A 28 39.56 20.99 23.89
CA LYS A 28 39.18 22.25 23.24
C LYS A 28 38.95 23.42 24.22
N TYR A 29 38.94 23.16 25.52
CA TYR A 29 38.75 24.18 26.54
C TYR A 29 40.10 24.77 26.99
N GLY A 30 40.18 26.10 27.10
CA GLY A 30 41.34 26.81 27.64
C GLY A 30 41.43 26.77 29.17
N GLU A 31 42.39 27.53 29.72
CA GLU A 31 42.67 27.57 31.16
C GLU A 31 41.50 28.10 32.01
N ILE A 32 40.77 29.09 31.48
CA ILE A 32 39.56 29.64 32.10
C ILE A 32 38.34 29.09 31.38
N VAL A 33 37.40 28.54 32.15
CA VAL A 33 36.19 27.90 31.65
C VAL A 33 34.95 28.42 32.37
N ARG A 34 33.81 28.36 31.69
CA ARG A 34 32.50 28.67 32.26
C ARG A 34 31.78 27.39 32.67
N VAL A 35 31.55 27.25 33.98
CA VAL A 35 30.78 26.16 34.56
C VAL A 35 29.31 26.55 34.58
N LEU A 36 28.45 25.64 34.11
CA LEU A 36 27.01 25.72 34.21
C LEU A 36 26.52 24.63 35.16
N LYS A 37 25.71 25.00 36.14
CA LYS A 37 25.04 24.08 37.05
C LYS A 37 23.52 24.20 36.88
N ALA A 38 22.89 23.12 36.46
CA ALA A 38 21.44 23.01 36.29
C ALA A 38 20.93 21.75 37.02
N GLY A 39 20.50 21.91 38.27
CA GLY A 39 20.11 20.78 39.11
C GLY A 39 21.28 19.83 39.39
N ALA A 40 21.16 18.58 38.95
CA ALA A 40 22.20 17.55 39.10
C ALA A 40 23.26 17.57 37.98
N SER A 41 23.01 18.31 36.88
CA SER A 41 23.99 18.48 35.80
C SER A 41 24.93 19.63 36.12
N VAL A 42 26.24 19.36 36.02
CA VAL A 42 27.32 20.33 36.13
C VAL A 42 28.24 20.12 34.93
N GLU A 43 28.34 21.12 34.05
CA GLU A 43 28.93 20.97 32.72
C GLU A 43 29.69 22.24 32.31
N LEU A 44 30.66 22.09 31.40
CA LEU A 44 31.32 23.24 30.77
C LEU A 44 30.52 23.73 29.55
N CYS A 45 29.90 24.90 29.66
CA CYS A 45 29.09 25.47 28.58
C CYS A 45 29.20 27.00 28.47
N GLY A 46 29.53 27.46 27.26
CA GLY A 46 29.58 28.89 26.90
C GLY A 46 28.26 29.46 26.35
N GLY A 47 27.20 28.65 26.27
CA GLY A 47 25.92 29.05 25.69
C GLY A 47 25.06 29.94 26.60
N THR A 48 23.95 30.42 26.05
CA THR A 48 22.90 31.07 26.84
C THR A 48 22.07 30.01 27.56
N HIS A 49 21.60 30.35 28.76
CA HIS A 49 20.83 29.44 29.59
C HIS A 49 19.68 30.19 30.29
N VAL A 50 18.68 29.41 30.67
CA VAL A 50 17.56 29.86 31.51
C VAL A 50 18.03 30.15 32.94
N SER A 51 17.19 30.81 33.73
CA SER A 51 17.48 31.14 35.13
C SER A 51 17.12 29.99 36.09
N ALA A 52 16.14 29.18 35.72
CA ALA A 52 15.76 27.98 36.46
C ALA A 52 15.32 26.86 35.50
N THR A 53 15.47 25.59 35.90
CA THR A 53 15.17 24.45 35.03
C THR A 53 13.70 24.37 34.62
N GLY A 54 12.79 25.00 35.37
CA GLY A 54 11.36 25.05 35.03
C GLY A 54 11.05 25.99 33.87
N ASP A 55 11.90 26.99 33.59
CA ASP A 55 11.74 27.91 32.45
C ASP A 55 11.84 27.18 31.11
N ILE A 56 12.47 25.99 31.10
CA ILE A 56 12.59 25.12 29.92
C ILE A 56 11.20 24.58 29.50
N GLY A 57 10.30 24.39 30.46
CA GLY A 57 8.97 23.80 30.25
C GLY A 57 9.00 22.29 30.00
N LEU A 58 7.99 21.78 29.30
CA LEU A 58 7.91 20.38 28.89
C LEU A 58 9.00 20.09 27.85
N ILE A 59 9.80 19.05 28.09
CA ILE A 59 10.68 18.47 27.07
C ILE A 59 9.95 17.28 26.46
N LYS A 60 9.66 17.37 25.16
CA LYS A 60 9.04 16.28 24.39
C LYS A 60 10.05 15.68 23.44
N ILE A 61 10.40 14.41 23.65
CA ILE A 61 11.13 13.61 22.67
C ILE A 61 10.20 13.36 21.47
N VAL A 62 10.63 13.83 20.31
CA VAL A 62 9.94 13.72 19.02
C VAL A 62 10.36 12.45 18.32
N GLN A 63 11.67 12.16 18.33
CA GLN A 63 12.22 11.00 17.65
C GLN A 63 13.44 10.47 18.39
N GLU A 64 13.63 9.17 18.26
CA GLU A 64 14.85 8.50 18.64
C GLU A 64 15.32 7.61 17.49
N SER A 65 16.61 7.64 17.18
CA SER A 65 17.19 6.85 16.09
C SER A 65 18.59 6.34 16.43
N SER A 66 18.97 5.19 15.88
CA SER A 66 20.34 4.68 15.93
C SER A 66 21.19 5.38 14.88
N ILE A 67 22.40 5.79 15.24
CA ILE A 67 23.37 6.41 14.31
C ILE A 67 24.72 5.67 14.26
N GLY A 68 24.75 4.42 14.75
CA GLY A 68 25.94 3.57 14.77
C GLY A 68 25.96 2.62 15.95
N SER A 69 26.99 1.78 16.04
CA SER A 69 27.17 0.88 17.17
C SER A 69 27.28 1.68 18.48
N ASN A 70 26.38 1.40 19.42
CA ASN A 70 26.29 2.05 20.73
C ASN A 70 26.00 3.57 20.72
N LEU A 71 25.49 4.12 19.61
CA LEU A 71 25.13 5.54 19.52
C LEU A 71 23.66 5.75 19.17
N ARG A 72 22.98 6.61 19.93
CA ARG A 72 21.59 6.99 19.74
C ARG A 72 21.48 8.51 19.59
N ARG A 73 20.65 8.95 18.66
CA ARG A 73 20.24 10.35 18.52
C ARG A 73 18.84 10.51 19.06
N ILE A 74 18.70 11.44 19.99
CA ILE A 74 17.40 11.87 20.53
C ILE A 74 17.13 13.26 19.96
N GLU A 75 15.97 13.42 19.33
CA GLU A 75 15.46 14.71 18.88
C GLU A 75 14.30 15.10 19.80
N ALA A 76 14.38 16.30 20.37
CA ALA A 76 13.40 16.79 21.32
C ALA A 76 13.10 18.27 21.11
N VAL A 77 11.88 18.66 21.44
CA VAL A 77 11.42 20.06 21.48
C VAL A 77 11.06 20.44 22.91
N THR A 78 11.18 21.71 23.24
CA THR A 78 10.87 22.23 24.58
C THR A 78 10.10 23.54 24.53
N GLY A 79 9.61 24.02 25.67
CA GLY A 79 8.91 25.30 25.77
C GLY A 79 7.66 25.33 24.89
N LEU A 80 7.39 26.47 24.24
CA LEU A 80 6.23 26.62 23.36
C LEU A 80 6.21 25.62 22.19
N ASN A 81 7.38 25.27 21.65
CA ASN A 81 7.48 24.29 20.56
C ASN A 81 6.94 22.91 20.99
N SER A 82 7.11 22.54 22.26
CA SER A 82 6.54 21.28 22.78
C SER A 82 5.02 21.33 22.88
N VAL A 83 4.46 22.49 23.23
CA VAL A 83 3.00 22.70 23.32
C VAL A 83 2.39 22.67 21.93
N GLU A 84 3.00 23.36 20.96
CA GLU A 84 2.56 23.34 19.55
C GLU A 84 2.64 21.94 18.96
N TYR A 85 3.72 21.20 19.25
CA TYR A 85 3.86 19.81 18.83
C TYR A 85 2.75 18.91 19.37
N VAL A 86 2.46 18.99 20.68
CA VAL A 86 1.38 18.20 21.30
C VAL A 86 0.01 18.61 20.77
N SER A 87 -0.24 19.92 20.60
CA SER A 87 -1.47 20.44 20.01
C SER A 87 -1.70 19.89 18.60
N THR A 88 -0.65 19.85 17.78
CA THR A 88 -0.70 19.28 16.43
C THR A 88 -1.05 17.80 16.46
N LEU A 89 -0.44 17.02 17.36
CA LEU A 89 -0.76 15.60 17.52
C LEU A 89 -2.22 15.38 17.95
N LEU A 90 -2.71 16.17 18.92
CA LEU A 90 -4.10 16.09 19.36
C LEU A 90 -5.08 16.44 18.22
N ASN A 91 -4.76 17.46 17.42
CA ASN A 91 -5.57 17.79 16.26
C ASN A 91 -5.61 16.66 15.23
N GLN A 92 -4.48 16.00 14.96
CA GLN A 92 -4.44 14.83 14.06
C GLN A 92 -5.32 13.69 14.58
N VAL A 93 -5.31 13.42 15.89
CA VAL A 93 -6.18 12.42 16.52
C VAL A 93 -7.65 12.81 16.40
N ASN A 94 -8.00 14.08 16.61
CA ASN A 94 -9.37 14.58 16.49
C ASN A 94 -9.89 14.45 15.05
N VAL A 95 -9.11 14.89 14.05
CA VAL A 95 -9.47 14.76 12.64
C VAL A 95 -9.67 13.29 12.26
N ALA A 96 -8.77 12.39 12.68
CA ALA A 96 -8.93 10.96 12.42
C ALA A 96 -10.18 10.37 13.09
N SER A 97 -10.51 10.83 14.30
CA SER A 97 -11.72 10.42 15.03
C SER A 97 -12.99 10.89 14.32
N GLU A 98 -13.03 12.14 13.85
CA GLU A 98 -14.15 12.68 13.06
C GLU A 98 -14.35 11.91 11.75
N MET A 99 -13.27 11.65 11.00
CA MET A 99 -13.32 10.88 9.75
C MET A 99 -13.91 9.47 9.94
N LEU A 100 -13.66 8.87 11.10
CA LEU A 100 -14.17 7.55 11.47
C LEU A 100 -15.47 7.61 12.28
N SER A 101 -16.02 8.81 12.51
CA SER A 101 -17.22 9.04 13.32
C SER A 101 -17.14 8.37 14.70
N THR A 102 -15.99 8.51 15.36
CA THR A 102 -15.67 7.91 16.66
C THR A 102 -14.99 8.94 17.57
N ASN A 103 -14.62 8.54 18.78
CA ASN A 103 -13.83 9.34 19.72
C ASN A 103 -12.38 8.83 19.81
N SER A 104 -11.50 9.60 20.45
CA SER A 104 -10.08 9.26 20.56
C SER A 104 -9.80 7.96 21.31
N GLU A 105 -10.65 7.61 22.29
CA GLU A 105 -10.52 6.37 23.09
C GLU A 105 -10.81 5.12 22.24
N ALA A 106 -11.84 5.19 21.40
CA ALA A 106 -12.28 4.10 20.53
C ALA A 106 -11.66 4.15 19.11
N LEU A 107 -10.77 5.12 18.84
CA LEU A 107 -10.21 5.38 17.51
C LEU A 107 -9.51 4.14 16.92
N ILE A 108 -8.61 3.53 17.69
CA ILE A 108 -7.81 2.38 17.24
C ILE A 108 -8.69 1.15 17.00
N GLU A 109 -9.63 0.87 17.90
CA GLU A 109 -10.57 -0.25 17.75
C GLU A 109 -11.49 -0.06 16.53
N THR A 110 -12.00 1.16 16.35
CA THR A 110 -12.87 1.50 15.21
C THR A 110 -12.12 1.37 13.89
N LEU A 111 -10.89 1.86 13.83
CA LEU A 111 -10.03 1.72 12.65
C LEU A 111 -9.77 0.24 12.32
N ALA A 112 -9.43 -0.58 13.33
CA ALA A 112 -9.20 -2.01 13.14
C ALA A 112 -10.46 -2.73 12.60
N ARG A 113 -11.64 -2.43 13.17
CA ARG A 113 -12.93 -2.95 12.70
C ARG A 113 -13.22 -2.54 11.26
N LYS A 114 -12.99 -1.28 10.89
CA LYS A 114 -13.19 -0.78 9.52
C LYS A 114 -12.24 -1.45 8.52
N ILE A 115 -10.99 -1.70 8.89
CA ILE A 115 -10.04 -2.45 8.05
C ILE A 115 -10.51 -3.88 7.83
N ALA A 116 -11.01 -4.55 8.89
CA ALA A 116 -11.57 -5.89 8.77
C ALA A 116 -12.82 -5.93 7.87
N GLU A 117 -13.73 -4.98 8.05
CA GLU A 117 -14.94 -4.82 7.22
C GLU A 117 -14.60 -4.62 5.74
N VAL A 118 -13.61 -3.77 5.41
CA VAL A 118 -13.15 -3.58 4.03
C VAL A 118 -12.62 -4.88 3.41
N LYS A 119 -11.91 -5.70 4.20
CA LYS A 119 -11.42 -7.00 3.74
C LYS A 119 -12.58 -7.97 3.49
N GLU A 120 -13.52 -8.06 4.42
CA GLU A 120 -14.70 -8.92 4.33
C GLU A 120 -15.58 -8.57 3.12
N LEU A 121 -15.87 -7.27 2.92
CA LEU A 121 -16.58 -6.78 1.73
C LEU A 121 -15.82 -7.10 0.43
N GLY A 122 -14.48 -7.04 0.45
CA GLY A 122 -13.65 -7.45 -0.68
C GLY A 122 -13.81 -8.92 -1.04
N ASP A 123 -13.83 -9.80 -0.03
CA ASP A 123 -14.05 -11.24 -0.20
C ASP A 123 -15.49 -11.55 -0.66
N GLU A 124 -16.48 -10.83 -0.13
CA GLU A 124 -17.88 -10.95 -0.54
C GLU A 124 -18.07 -10.54 -2.02
N ILE A 125 -17.49 -9.40 -2.44
CA ILE A 125 -17.52 -8.96 -3.85
C ILE A 125 -16.92 -10.02 -4.76
N LYS A 126 -15.81 -10.67 -4.35
CA LYS A 126 -15.20 -11.74 -5.13
C LYS A 126 -16.12 -12.97 -5.23
N SER A 127 -16.78 -13.34 -4.14
CA SER A 127 -17.75 -14.44 -4.12
C SER A 127 -18.94 -14.17 -5.04
N LEU A 128 -19.52 -12.97 -4.96
CA LEU A 128 -20.64 -12.54 -5.81
C LEU A 128 -20.28 -12.51 -7.29
N ARG A 129 -19.09 -12.00 -7.63
CA ARG A 129 -18.55 -12.02 -9.00
C ARG A 129 -18.42 -13.46 -9.52
N SER A 130 -17.87 -14.37 -8.71
CA SER A 130 -17.75 -15.78 -9.07
C SER A 130 -19.12 -16.45 -9.27
N ALA A 131 -20.10 -16.17 -8.40
CA ALA A 131 -21.46 -16.67 -8.53
C ALA A 131 -22.14 -16.17 -9.81
N SER A 132 -22.04 -14.86 -10.10
CA SER A 132 -22.53 -14.25 -11.34
C SER A 132 -21.88 -14.86 -12.59
N ALA A 133 -20.56 -15.08 -12.56
CA ALA A 133 -19.83 -15.74 -13.64
C ALA A 133 -20.35 -17.16 -13.89
N ARG A 134 -20.56 -17.96 -12.83
CA ARG A 134 -21.11 -19.32 -12.95
C ARG A 134 -22.53 -19.34 -13.54
N ALA A 135 -23.40 -18.40 -13.12
CA ALA A 135 -24.75 -18.30 -13.65
C ALA A 135 -24.74 -18.03 -15.17
N ARG A 136 -23.94 -17.05 -15.63
CA ARG A 136 -23.78 -16.74 -17.06
C ARG A 136 -23.11 -17.89 -17.83
N ALA A 137 -22.17 -18.59 -17.21
CA ALA A 137 -21.48 -19.71 -17.85
C ALA A 137 -22.45 -20.82 -18.24
N GLY A 138 -23.47 -21.11 -17.42
CA GLY A 138 -24.50 -22.11 -17.72
C GLY A 138 -25.17 -21.89 -19.08
N GLU A 139 -25.58 -20.65 -19.37
CA GLU A 139 -26.20 -20.29 -20.66
C GLU A 139 -25.24 -20.43 -21.83
N MET A 140 -23.96 -20.09 -21.65
CA MET A 140 -22.94 -20.18 -22.69
C MET A 140 -22.57 -21.64 -23.01
N ILE A 141 -22.52 -22.51 -21.99
CA ILE A 141 -22.26 -23.94 -22.17
C ILE A 141 -23.32 -24.57 -23.08
N LEU A 142 -24.58 -24.18 -22.95
CA LEU A 142 -25.67 -24.71 -23.79
C LEU A 142 -25.52 -24.34 -25.27
N LYS A 143 -24.79 -23.27 -25.58
CA LYS A 143 -24.53 -22.81 -26.96
C LYS A 143 -23.25 -23.38 -27.57
N ASN A 144 -22.55 -24.26 -26.86
CA ASN A 144 -21.29 -24.81 -27.35
C ASN A 144 -21.47 -25.54 -28.70
N LYS A 145 -20.45 -25.44 -29.55
CA LYS A 145 -20.37 -26.17 -30.81
C LYS A 145 -19.17 -27.12 -30.75
N ASN A 146 -19.42 -28.42 -30.68
CA ASN A 146 -18.38 -29.46 -30.54
C ASN A 146 -17.43 -29.21 -29.35
N GLY A 147 -17.95 -28.71 -28.23
CA GLY A 147 -17.16 -28.37 -27.05
C GLY A 147 -16.43 -27.03 -27.13
N VAL A 148 -16.74 -26.18 -28.12
CA VAL A 148 -16.18 -24.82 -28.23
C VAL A 148 -17.23 -23.77 -27.91
N VAL A 149 -16.84 -22.78 -27.12
CA VAL A 149 -17.64 -21.57 -26.87
C VAL A 149 -16.85 -20.36 -27.35
N VAL A 150 -17.41 -19.63 -28.31
CA VAL A 150 -16.91 -18.31 -28.73
C VAL A 150 -18.05 -17.31 -28.67
N GLU A 151 -17.99 -16.36 -27.73
CA GLU A 151 -19.06 -15.37 -27.54
C GLU A 151 -18.54 -13.96 -27.28
N ARG A 152 -19.37 -13.00 -27.66
CA ARG A 152 -19.20 -11.58 -27.33
C ARG A 152 -19.90 -11.27 -26.00
N VAL A 153 -19.20 -10.62 -25.08
CA VAL A 153 -19.68 -10.25 -23.74
C VAL A 153 -19.25 -8.84 -23.39
N ASP A 154 -20.04 -7.86 -23.80
CA ASP A 154 -19.75 -6.45 -23.55
C ASP A 154 -20.05 -6.05 -22.09
N GLY A 155 -19.43 -4.96 -21.64
CA GLY A 155 -19.66 -4.34 -20.33
C GLY A 155 -18.95 -5.03 -19.15
N LEU A 156 -18.16 -6.08 -19.40
CA LEU A 156 -17.33 -6.71 -18.36
C LEU A 156 -15.92 -6.13 -18.32
N ALA A 157 -15.39 -5.97 -17.10
CA ALA A 157 -13.97 -5.70 -16.91
C ALA A 157 -13.15 -6.94 -17.32
N PRO A 158 -11.88 -6.77 -17.74
CA PRO A 158 -11.04 -7.90 -18.16
C PRO A 158 -10.93 -9.03 -17.13
N ALA A 159 -10.89 -8.70 -15.83
CA ALA A 159 -10.86 -9.69 -14.76
C ALA A 159 -12.15 -10.50 -14.67
N ASP A 160 -13.32 -9.85 -14.78
CA ASP A 160 -14.62 -10.53 -14.73
C ASP A 160 -14.85 -11.39 -15.98
N LEU A 161 -14.42 -10.91 -17.16
CA LEU A 161 -14.44 -11.68 -18.40
C LEU A 161 -13.55 -12.93 -18.29
N ARG A 162 -12.40 -12.81 -17.58
CA ARG A 162 -11.51 -13.92 -17.30
C ARG A 162 -12.15 -14.97 -16.40
N GLU A 163 -12.76 -14.54 -15.30
CA GLU A 163 -13.49 -15.45 -14.40
C GLU A 163 -14.65 -16.15 -15.10
N LEU A 164 -15.35 -15.47 -16.00
CA LEU A 164 -16.40 -16.07 -16.82
C LEU A 164 -15.86 -17.15 -17.76
N ALA A 165 -14.75 -16.88 -18.47
CA ALA A 165 -14.13 -17.88 -19.34
C ALA A 165 -13.66 -19.12 -18.54
N ILE A 166 -13.11 -18.91 -17.34
CA ILE A 166 -12.77 -20.00 -16.42
C ILE A 166 -14.02 -20.76 -16.00
N ALA A 167 -15.10 -20.09 -15.63
CA ALA A 167 -16.35 -20.76 -15.23
C ALA A 167 -16.93 -21.62 -16.36
N VAL A 168 -16.90 -21.14 -17.60
CA VAL A 168 -17.37 -21.91 -18.78
C VAL A 168 -16.49 -23.15 -19.01
N ARG A 169 -15.15 -23.01 -18.94
CA ARG A 169 -14.22 -24.12 -19.22
C ARG A 169 -14.28 -25.26 -18.19
N LEU A 170 -14.79 -24.98 -16.99
CA LEU A 170 -14.88 -25.99 -15.92
C LEU A 170 -15.90 -27.09 -16.25
N ASN A 171 -16.81 -26.86 -17.20
CA ASN A 171 -17.70 -27.89 -17.65
C ASN A 171 -16.96 -28.93 -18.52
N PRO A 172 -17.03 -30.24 -18.20
CA PRO A 172 -16.26 -31.28 -18.92
C PRO A 172 -16.53 -31.40 -20.42
N VAL A 173 -17.68 -30.91 -20.90
CA VAL A 173 -18.02 -30.91 -22.34
C VAL A 173 -17.22 -29.84 -23.09
N ILE A 174 -16.73 -28.83 -22.38
CA ILE A 174 -16.03 -27.69 -22.97
C ILE A 174 -14.54 -27.98 -23.10
N ARG A 175 -14.05 -27.91 -24.33
CA ARG A 175 -12.66 -28.11 -24.75
C ARG A 175 -11.94 -26.77 -24.96
N ALA A 176 -12.64 -25.74 -25.45
CA ALA A 176 -12.08 -24.40 -25.60
C ALA A 176 -13.13 -23.31 -25.39
N VAL A 177 -12.70 -22.20 -24.80
CA VAL A 177 -13.51 -20.99 -24.59
C VAL A 177 -12.73 -19.79 -25.11
N VAL A 178 -13.37 -18.95 -25.92
CA VAL A 178 -12.89 -17.60 -26.25
C VAL A 178 -14.01 -16.60 -26.01
N LEU A 179 -13.80 -15.67 -25.08
CA LEU A 179 -14.72 -14.58 -24.83
C LEU A 179 -14.08 -13.26 -25.23
N GLY A 180 -14.85 -12.36 -25.82
CA GLY A 180 -14.39 -11.02 -26.16
C GLY A 180 -15.46 -9.97 -25.89
N GLY A 181 -15.08 -8.75 -25.55
CA GLY A 181 -16.07 -7.72 -25.25
C GLY A 181 -15.49 -6.32 -25.17
N ILE A 182 -16.37 -5.35 -25.36
CA ILE A 182 -16.08 -3.94 -25.08
C ILE A 182 -16.15 -3.71 -23.57
N THR A 183 -15.03 -3.31 -22.99
CA THR A 183 -14.90 -2.99 -21.57
C THR A 183 -15.62 -1.68 -21.22
N PRO A 184 -16.02 -1.48 -19.95
CA PRO A 184 -16.56 -0.20 -19.49
C PRO A 184 -15.65 1.02 -19.75
N THR A 185 -14.34 0.79 -19.89
CA THR A 185 -13.34 1.82 -20.21
C THR A 185 -13.21 2.11 -21.71
N GLY A 186 -14.01 1.46 -22.56
CA GLY A 186 -14.08 1.69 -24.01
C GLY A 186 -13.08 0.91 -24.87
N GLY A 187 -12.19 0.12 -24.26
CA GLY A 187 -11.28 -0.79 -24.98
C GLY A 187 -11.85 -2.19 -25.14
N VAL A 188 -11.18 -3.03 -25.93
CA VAL A 188 -11.51 -4.46 -26.10
C VAL A 188 -10.75 -5.32 -25.10
N ALA A 189 -11.43 -6.29 -24.49
CA ALA A 189 -10.82 -7.40 -23.76
C ALA A 189 -11.11 -8.72 -24.47
N LEU A 190 -10.12 -9.61 -24.51
CA LEU A 190 -10.21 -10.97 -25.03
C LEU A 190 -9.68 -11.94 -23.98
N VAL A 191 -10.35 -13.06 -23.78
CA VAL A 191 -9.89 -14.14 -22.92
C VAL A 191 -10.06 -15.45 -23.65
N ALA A 192 -9.01 -16.27 -23.61
CA ALA A 192 -9.07 -17.66 -24.01
C ALA A 192 -8.81 -18.57 -22.81
N ALA A 193 -9.49 -19.71 -22.78
CA ALA A 193 -9.18 -20.77 -21.85
C ALA A 193 -9.38 -22.14 -22.51
N THR A 194 -8.47 -23.07 -22.25
CA THR A 194 -8.56 -24.45 -22.73
C THR A 194 -9.01 -25.39 -21.61
N GLY A 195 -9.83 -26.37 -21.97
CA GLY A 195 -10.37 -27.39 -21.08
C GLY A 195 -9.38 -28.53 -20.83
N ALA A 196 -9.78 -29.47 -19.97
CA ALA A 196 -8.93 -30.61 -19.62
C ALA A 196 -8.61 -31.48 -20.85
N GLY A 197 -7.34 -31.86 -21.00
CA GLY A 197 -6.87 -32.72 -22.10
C GLY A 197 -6.48 -31.98 -23.38
N VAL A 198 -6.75 -30.67 -23.48
CA VAL A 198 -6.30 -29.85 -24.61
C VAL A 198 -4.86 -29.40 -24.37
N LYS A 199 -3.94 -29.84 -25.25
CA LYS A 199 -2.50 -29.50 -25.17
C LYS A 199 -2.16 -28.13 -25.72
N THR A 200 -3.02 -27.60 -26.60
CA THR A 200 -2.79 -26.30 -27.22
C THR A 200 -2.86 -25.18 -26.17
N PRO A 201 -1.86 -24.30 -26.09
CA PRO A 201 -1.91 -23.14 -25.21
C PRO A 201 -3.09 -22.23 -25.55
N ALA A 202 -3.78 -21.72 -24.52
CA ALA A 202 -4.91 -20.81 -24.71
C ALA A 202 -4.52 -19.51 -25.44
N GLY A 203 -3.26 -19.10 -25.35
CA GLY A 203 -2.75 -17.93 -26.07
C GLY A 203 -2.84 -18.04 -27.59
N GLU A 204 -2.75 -19.27 -28.13
CA GLU A 204 -2.84 -19.50 -29.58
C GLU A 204 -4.24 -19.23 -30.11
N LEU A 205 -5.28 -19.49 -29.29
CA LEU A 205 -6.68 -19.25 -29.65
C LEU A 205 -7.01 -17.77 -29.91
N ILE A 206 -6.29 -16.85 -29.27
CA ILE A 206 -6.54 -15.41 -29.36
C ILE A 206 -5.39 -14.62 -29.97
N ALA A 207 -4.33 -15.28 -30.46
CA ALA A 207 -3.15 -14.59 -30.97
C ALA A 207 -3.45 -13.70 -32.18
N GLN A 208 -4.23 -14.20 -33.15
CA GLN A 208 -4.64 -13.40 -34.31
C GLN A 208 -5.68 -12.35 -33.94
N ALA A 209 -6.61 -12.71 -33.06
CA ALA A 209 -7.65 -11.82 -32.56
C ALA A 209 -7.05 -10.59 -31.85
N ALA A 210 -6.05 -10.79 -30.98
CA ALA A 210 -5.35 -9.73 -30.27
C ALA A 210 -4.70 -8.72 -31.23
N LYS A 211 -4.02 -9.20 -32.29
CA LYS A 211 -3.44 -8.34 -33.32
C LYS A 211 -4.52 -7.56 -34.06
N LYS A 212 -5.65 -8.20 -34.37
CA LYS A 212 -6.76 -7.60 -35.11
C LYS A 212 -7.41 -6.45 -34.34
N VAL A 213 -7.55 -6.57 -33.01
CA VAL A 213 -8.08 -5.49 -32.15
C VAL A 213 -7.02 -4.43 -31.80
N GLY A 214 -5.83 -4.50 -32.41
CA GLY A 214 -4.77 -3.51 -32.24
C GLY A 214 -4.10 -3.58 -30.88
N GLY A 215 -3.92 -4.77 -30.31
CA GLY A 215 -3.18 -4.91 -29.07
C GLY A 215 -2.46 -6.25 -28.93
N GLY A 216 -2.26 -6.65 -27.67
CA GLY A 216 -1.33 -7.73 -27.30
C GLY A 216 -1.91 -8.62 -26.21
N GLY A 217 -1.38 -9.84 -26.14
CA GLY A 217 -1.78 -10.86 -25.17
C GLY A 217 -0.72 -11.13 -24.11
N GLY A 218 -1.17 -11.66 -22.98
CA GLY A 218 -0.37 -12.20 -21.89
C GLY A 218 -1.08 -13.41 -21.25
N GLY A 219 -0.30 -14.32 -20.68
CA GLY A 219 -0.80 -15.58 -20.12
C GLY A 219 0.00 -16.77 -20.63
N LYS A 220 0.06 -17.84 -19.84
CA LYS A 220 0.78 -19.08 -20.17
C LYS A 220 -0.11 -20.26 -19.82
N GLY A 221 0.01 -21.34 -20.61
CA GLY A 221 -0.71 -22.58 -20.37
C GLY A 221 -2.17 -22.51 -20.82
N ASP A 222 -3.08 -22.80 -19.91
CA ASP A 222 -4.49 -23.09 -20.13
C ASP A 222 -5.40 -21.85 -20.09
N ILE A 223 -4.85 -20.66 -19.80
CA ILE A 223 -5.56 -19.38 -19.82
C ILE A 223 -4.67 -18.30 -20.44
N ALA A 224 -5.25 -17.51 -21.34
CA ALA A 224 -4.63 -16.31 -21.87
C ALA A 224 -5.62 -15.14 -21.92
N THR A 225 -5.09 -13.93 -21.81
CA THR A 225 -5.84 -12.69 -21.86
C THR A 225 -5.17 -11.74 -22.83
N ALA A 226 -5.95 -11.01 -23.62
CA ALA A 226 -5.44 -9.95 -24.48
C ALA A 226 -6.36 -8.73 -24.41
N GLY A 227 -5.86 -7.59 -24.87
CA GLY A 227 -6.65 -6.38 -24.98
C GLY A 227 -6.27 -5.59 -26.22
N GLY A 228 -7.14 -4.67 -26.62
CA GLY A 228 -6.96 -3.84 -27.81
C GLY A 228 -7.77 -2.55 -27.76
N LYS A 229 -7.53 -1.66 -28.71
CA LYS A 229 -8.22 -0.36 -28.82
C LYS A 229 -9.22 -0.29 -29.98
N ILE A 230 -9.16 -1.23 -30.93
CA ILE A 230 -9.97 -1.21 -32.14
C ILE A 230 -11.25 -2.03 -31.89
N VAL A 231 -12.29 -1.33 -31.45
CA VAL A 231 -13.58 -1.92 -31.06
C VAL A 231 -14.33 -2.51 -32.25
N GLU A 232 -14.24 -1.85 -33.40
CA GLU A 232 -14.91 -2.22 -34.65
C GLU A 232 -14.41 -3.56 -35.19
N ALA A 233 -13.20 -3.95 -34.80
CA ALA A 233 -12.56 -5.18 -35.22
C ALA A 233 -12.93 -6.39 -34.34
N LEU A 234 -13.68 -6.20 -33.25
CA LEU A 234 -13.99 -7.26 -32.28
C LEU A 234 -14.75 -8.43 -32.91
N ASP A 235 -15.78 -8.17 -33.72
CA ASP A 235 -16.58 -9.24 -34.32
C ASP A 235 -15.76 -10.08 -35.30
N GLU A 236 -14.83 -9.46 -36.03
CA GLU A 236 -13.89 -10.18 -36.90
C GLU A 236 -12.85 -10.95 -36.08
N ALA A 237 -12.35 -10.36 -34.99
CA ALA A 237 -11.40 -11.00 -34.09
C ALA A 237 -11.99 -12.27 -33.43
N LEU A 238 -13.27 -12.25 -33.06
CA LEU A 238 -13.97 -13.42 -32.54
C LEU A 238 -14.14 -14.51 -33.62
N LYS A 239 -14.41 -14.14 -34.88
CA LYS A 239 -14.44 -15.11 -36.00
C LYS A 239 -13.09 -15.79 -36.20
N LEU A 240 -11.99 -15.04 -36.16
CA LEU A 240 -10.63 -15.60 -36.23
C LEU A 240 -10.37 -16.59 -35.09
N SER A 241 -10.81 -16.24 -33.87
CA SER A 241 -10.68 -17.11 -32.71
C SER A 241 -11.53 -18.38 -32.83
N MET A 242 -12.71 -18.30 -33.46
CA MET A 242 -13.56 -19.46 -33.71
C MET A 242 -12.92 -20.45 -34.68
N LEU A 243 -12.26 -19.96 -35.73
CA LEU A 243 -11.50 -20.80 -36.67
C LEU A 243 -10.33 -21.48 -35.96
N ALA A 244 -9.52 -20.71 -35.22
CA ALA A 244 -8.41 -21.25 -34.44
C ALA A 244 -8.88 -22.28 -33.41
N ALA A 245 -10.01 -22.02 -32.73
CA ALA A 245 -10.59 -22.96 -31.79
C ALA A 245 -11.07 -24.23 -32.48
N ALA A 246 -11.68 -24.16 -33.66
CA ALA A 246 -12.18 -25.33 -34.40
C ALA A 246 -11.07 -26.27 -34.89
N GLU A 247 -9.85 -25.80 -35.09
CA GLU A 247 -8.70 -26.64 -35.50
C GLU A 247 -8.15 -27.51 -34.36
N ILE A 248 -8.49 -27.20 -33.11
CA ILE A 248 -7.92 -27.82 -31.90
C ILE A 248 -8.79 -28.99 -31.38
N VAL A 249 -9.98 -29.17 -31.96
CA VAL A 249 -11.07 -30.01 -31.42
C VAL A 249 -11.67 -30.92 -32.47
#